data_AF-A0A9E2TZJ2-F1
#
_entry.id   AF-A0A9E2TZJ2-F1
#
_cell.length_a   1.000
_cell.length_b   1.000
_cell.length_c   1.000
_cell.angle_alpha   90.00
_cell.angle_beta   90.00
_cell.angle_gamma   90.00
#
_symmetry.space_group_name_H-M   'P 1'
#
loop_
_entity.id
_entity.type
_entity.pdbx_description
1 polymer ?
#
loop_
_entity_poly.entity_id
_entity_poly.type
_entity_poly.pdbx_seq_one_letter_code
_entity_poly.pdbx_strand_id
1 'polypeptide(L)'
;MTKRLLIVLCLGLLAGMLAACGGSTQSVPTDAVALVNGVSIPKVQFNSLMNATAAVDKANKTSPPKAGTAAYKSVQDRVIAFLVQLDELQQKGQTLGVNVTDAQIQAQIAKVKKQYFAGNEAKFEKGLAAQGLTLSIYQLEWRSQLLSQGIYNKVTKNVKVTPAQVSAYYAAHKTTYTTAERRTVRHILVNSKTLADQLEAQLKNGADFATLAKKYSKDPGSAKQGGKLTVSKGETVANFDKVAFSLKTGATSPPVHTQYGWHIIQALTPITPAKVTPLASVEQSIQSTLLTQKKSDAMNTWLNGVKAEYAKKIVYAAGYTPSSTTTATTTTG
;
A
#
# COMPACT_ATOMS: atom_id res chain seq x y z
N MET A 1 -3.84 28.43 -15.53
CA MET A 1 -3.92 26.96 -15.44
C MET A 1 -5.29 26.57 -14.90
N THR A 2 -6.19 26.06 -15.74
CA THR A 2 -7.47 25.50 -15.29
C THR A 2 -7.20 24.17 -14.56
N LYS A 3 -7.38 24.13 -13.23
CA LYS A 3 -7.35 22.88 -12.46
C LYS A 3 -8.47 21.98 -12.98
N ARG A 4 -8.16 20.96 -13.78
CA ARG A 4 -9.13 19.94 -14.18
C ARG A 4 -9.31 18.97 -13.01
N LEU A 5 -10.53 18.88 -12.48
CA LEU A 5 -10.90 17.85 -11.52
C LEU A 5 -11.16 16.54 -12.27
N LEU A 6 -10.36 15.51 -12.00
CA LEU A 6 -10.65 14.13 -12.37
C LEU A 6 -11.57 13.53 -11.31
N ILE A 7 -12.74 13.08 -11.72
CA ILE A 7 -13.73 12.38 -10.90
C ILE A 7 -13.59 10.90 -11.27
N VAL A 8 -12.99 10.12 -10.37
CA VAL A 8 -12.74 8.69 -10.59
C VAL A 8 -13.90 7.89 -10.02
N LEU A 9 -14.57 7.11 -10.87
CA LEU A 9 -15.56 6.12 -10.44
C LEU A 9 -14.85 5.01 -9.65
N CYS A 10 -14.87 5.14 -8.32
CA CYS A 10 -14.27 4.17 -7.40
C CYS A 10 -15.25 3.04 -7.09
N LEU A 11 -15.34 2.05 -7.97
CA LEU A 11 -15.89 0.73 -7.61
C LEU A 11 -14.80 0.00 -6.81
N GLY A 12 -14.86 0.07 -5.48
CA GLY A 12 -13.83 -0.52 -4.60
C GLY A 12 -13.49 -1.96 -4.98
N LEU A 13 -12.18 -2.28 -5.02
CA LEU A 13 -11.71 -3.66 -5.20
C LEU A 13 -12.04 -4.47 -3.94
N LEU A 14 -13.06 -5.32 -4.02
CA LEU A 14 -13.38 -6.28 -2.95
C LEU A 14 -12.73 -7.62 -3.25
N ALA A 15 -11.81 -8.04 -2.38
CA ALA A 15 -11.37 -9.42 -2.30
C ALA A 15 -12.54 -10.30 -1.78
N GLY A 16 -12.86 -11.32 -2.56
CA GLY A 16 -14.09 -12.11 -2.44
C GLY A 16 -13.99 -13.31 -1.51
N MET A 17 -15.05 -13.53 -0.75
CA MET A 17 -15.64 -14.85 -0.57
C MET A 17 -17.10 -14.69 -1.00
N LEU A 18 -17.43 -15.26 -2.16
CA LEU A 18 -18.81 -15.29 -2.61
C LEU A 18 -19.54 -16.35 -1.80
N ALA A 19 -20.51 -15.89 -1.01
CA ALA A 19 -21.37 -16.76 -0.24
C ALA A 19 -22.25 -17.58 -1.20
N ALA A 20 -22.29 -18.88 -0.97
CA ALA A 20 -23.30 -19.75 -1.56
C ALA A 20 -24.69 -19.23 -1.15
N CYS A 21 -25.51 -18.88 -2.13
CA CYS A 21 -26.88 -18.40 -1.91
C CYS A 21 -27.69 -19.53 -1.25
N GLY A 22 -28.09 -19.35 0.01
CA GLY A 22 -29.08 -20.19 0.67
C GLY A 22 -30.48 -19.85 0.16
N GLY A 23 -31.26 -20.86 -0.20
CA GLY A 23 -32.56 -20.74 -0.87
C GLY A 23 -33.63 -19.96 -0.08
N SER A 24 -33.63 -18.64 -0.20
CA SER A 24 -34.77 -17.80 0.15
C SER A 24 -35.83 -17.85 -0.95
N THR A 25 -37.09 -18.09 -0.59
CA THR A 25 -38.26 -18.14 -1.50
C THR A 25 -38.74 -16.76 -1.97
N GLN A 26 -38.00 -15.68 -1.65
CA GLN A 26 -38.42 -14.32 -1.96
C GLN A 26 -38.19 -14.01 -3.45
N SER A 27 -39.26 -13.70 -4.18
CA SER A 27 -39.16 -13.29 -5.57
C SER A 27 -38.57 -11.88 -5.68
N VAL A 28 -37.53 -11.71 -6.49
CA VAL A 28 -36.97 -10.39 -6.79
C VAL A 28 -37.91 -9.64 -7.76
N PRO A 29 -38.28 -8.37 -7.49
CA PRO A 29 -39.06 -7.56 -8.41
C PRO A 29 -38.41 -7.44 -9.80
N THR A 30 -39.22 -7.32 -10.86
CA THR A 30 -38.75 -7.30 -12.25
C THR A 30 -37.86 -6.09 -12.58
N ASP A 31 -37.99 -5.01 -11.81
CA ASP A 31 -37.23 -3.77 -11.90
C ASP A 31 -36.02 -3.74 -10.95
N ALA A 32 -35.69 -4.86 -10.31
CA ALA A 32 -34.54 -5.00 -9.40
C ALA A 32 -33.54 -6.06 -9.90
N VAL A 33 -32.27 -5.91 -9.50
CA VAL A 33 -31.19 -6.89 -9.79
C VAL A 33 -30.89 -7.81 -8.62
N ALA A 34 -31.23 -7.38 -7.41
CA ALA A 34 -31.13 -8.17 -6.19
C ALA A 34 -32.03 -7.59 -5.09
N LEU A 35 -32.26 -8.39 -4.06
CA LEU A 35 -32.75 -7.98 -2.74
C LEU A 35 -31.62 -8.16 -1.72
N VAL A 36 -31.42 -7.19 -0.84
CA VAL A 36 -30.51 -7.27 0.31
C VAL A 36 -31.34 -7.10 1.57
N ASN A 37 -31.53 -8.18 2.33
CA ASN A 37 -32.40 -8.22 3.50
C ASN A 37 -33.82 -7.68 3.18
N GLY A 38 -34.35 -8.04 2.01
CA GLY A 38 -35.66 -7.61 1.50
C GLY A 38 -35.70 -6.23 0.84
N VAL A 39 -34.61 -5.46 0.85
CA VAL A 39 -34.52 -4.14 0.19
C VAL A 39 -34.08 -4.32 -1.27
N SER A 40 -34.82 -3.75 -2.20
CA SER A 40 -34.53 -3.85 -3.64
C SER A 40 -33.34 -3.00 -4.07
N ILE A 41 -32.44 -3.60 -4.85
CA ILE A 41 -31.41 -2.89 -5.63
C ILE A 41 -31.98 -2.62 -7.03
N PRO A 42 -32.27 -1.36 -7.40
CA PRO A 42 -32.94 -1.05 -8.66
C PRO A 42 -32.07 -1.31 -9.90
N LYS A 43 -32.68 -1.90 -10.93
CA LYS A 43 -32.04 -2.17 -12.22
C LYS A 43 -31.60 -0.90 -12.95
N VAL A 44 -32.30 0.22 -12.73
CA VAL A 44 -31.91 1.54 -13.25
C VAL A 44 -30.56 2.01 -12.70
N GLN A 45 -30.26 1.70 -11.44
CA GLN A 45 -29.00 2.08 -10.80
C GLN A 45 -27.85 1.20 -11.31
N PHE A 46 -28.10 -0.12 -11.41
CA PHE A 46 -27.18 -1.05 -12.05
C PHE A 46 -26.83 -0.63 -13.48
N ASN A 47 -27.83 -0.36 -14.32
CA ASN A 47 -27.62 0.05 -15.71
C ASN A 47 -26.83 1.36 -15.81
N SER A 48 -27.10 2.32 -14.91
CA SER A 48 -26.37 3.59 -14.86
C SER A 48 -24.88 3.40 -14.53
N LEU A 49 -24.55 2.48 -13.61
CA LEU A 49 -23.16 2.12 -13.30
C LEU A 49 -22.48 1.34 -14.43
N MET A 50 -23.19 0.40 -15.08
CA MET A 50 -22.68 -0.29 -16.27
C MET A 50 -22.35 0.70 -17.38
N ASN A 51 -23.22 1.68 -17.63
CA ASN A 51 -22.98 2.73 -18.62
C ASN A 51 -21.79 3.62 -18.23
N ALA A 52 -21.67 3.99 -16.95
CA ALA A 52 -20.55 4.78 -16.45
C ALA A 52 -19.21 4.02 -16.62
N THR A 53 -19.16 2.73 -16.29
CA THR A 53 -17.94 1.92 -16.51
C THR A 53 -17.55 1.85 -17.98
N ALA A 54 -18.50 1.62 -18.89
CA ALA A 54 -18.25 1.62 -20.33
C ALA A 54 -17.78 3.00 -20.84
N ALA A 55 -18.25 4.08 -20.23
CA ALA A 55 -17.82 5.43 -20.58
C ALA A 55 -16.39 5.74 -20.10
N VAL A 56 -15.98 5.22 -18.94
CA VAL A 56 -14.59 5.26 -18.47
C VAL A 56 -13.66 4.51 -19.41
N ASP A 57 -14.05 3.31 -19.86
CA ASP A 57 -13.25 2.54 -20.83
C ASP A 57 -13.02 3.37 -22.11
N LYS A 58 -14.08 3.98 -22.64
CA LYS A 58 -14.00 4.88 -23.82
C LYS A 58 -13.10 6.09 -23.56
N ALA A 59 -13.22 6.75 -22.41
CA ALA A 59 -12.39 7.89 -22.04
C ALA A 59 -10.90 7.51 -21.97
N ASN A 60 -10.61 6.27 -21.54
CA ASN A 60 -9.27 5.69 -21.51
C ASN A 60 -8.83 5.11 -22.87
N LYS A 61 -9.58 5.33 -23.95
CA LYS A 61 -9.34 4.81 -25.30
C LYS A 61 -9.31 3.28 -25.36
N THR A 62 -10.02 2.63 -24.46
CA THR A 62 -10.24 1.17 -24.44
C THR A 62 -11.66 0.85 -24.87
N SER A 63 -11.86 -0.34 -25.44
CA SER A 63 -13.20 -0.78 -25.84
C SER A 63 -13.90 -1.46 -24.66
N PRO A 64 -15.13 -1.07 -24.31
CA PRO A 64 -15.91 -1.76 -23.30
C PRO A 64 -16.08 -3.24 -23.67
N PRO A 65 -16.05 -4.17 -22.69
CA PRO A 65 -16.34 -5.57 -22.93
C PRO A 65 -17.72 -5.78 -23.59
N LYS A 66 -17.80 -6.68 -24.57
CA LYS A 66 -19.08 -6.99 -25.24
C LYS A 66 -19.98 -7.84 -24.34
N ALA A 67 -21.29 -7.60 -24.39
CA ALA A 67 -22.28 -8.41 -23.69
C ALA A 67 -22.11 -9.90 -24.02
N GLY A 68 -22.27 -10.77 -23.02
CA GLY A 68 -22.08 -12.22 -23.14
C GLY A 68 -20.62 -12.69 -23.00
N THR A 69 -19.63 -11.78 -22.96
CA THR A 69 -18.23 -12.16 -22.70
C THR A 69 -17.95 -12.34 -21.21
N ALA A 70 -16.93 -13.14 -20.86
CA ALA A 70 -16.46 -13.27 -19.47
C ALA A 70 -16.01 -11.91 -18.89
N ALA A 71 -15.36 -11.07 -19.68
CA ALA A 71 -14.94 -9.73 -19.27
C ALA A 71 -16.16 -8.84 -18.92
N TYR A 72 -17.25 -8.91 -19.70
CA TYR A 72 -18.49 -8.21 -19.38
C TYR A 72 -19.12 -8.74 -18.09
N LYS A 73 -19.13 -10.07 -17.90
CA LYS A 73 -19.60 -10.69 -16.65
C LYS A 73 -18.78 -10.21 -15.44
N SER A 74 -17.46 -10.09 -15.57
CA SER A 74 -16.60 -9.54 -14.50
C SER A 74 -16.89 -8.07 -14.18
N VAL A 75 -17.29 -7.26 -15.17
CA VAL A 75 -17.76 -5.88 -14.91
C VAL A 75 -19.11 -5.90 -14.18
N GLN A 76 -20.06 -6.70 -14.67
CA GLN A 76 -21.36 -6.89 -14.05
C GLN A 76 -21.24 -7.34 -12.59
N ASP A 77 -20.38 -8.32 -12.30
CA ASP A 77 -20.16 -8.84 -10.96
C ASP A 77 -19.60 -7.79 -10.01
N ARG A 78 -18.66 -6.95 -10.48
CA ARG A 78 -18.15 -5.82 -9.69
C ARG A 78 -19.21 -4.77 -9.40
N VAL A 79 -20.06 -4.43 -10.37
CA VAL A 79 -21.15 -3.46 -10.18
C VAL A 79 -22.19 -4.00 -9.20
N ILE A 80 -22.56 -5.27 -9.31
CA ILE A 80 -23.52 -5.92 -8.39
C ILE A 80 -22.93 -5.99 -6.99
N ALA A 81 -21.67 -6.44 -6.85
CA ALA A 81 -20.99 -6.49 -5.56
C ALA A 81 -20.90 -5.11 -4.89
N PHE A 82 -20.61 -4.06 -5.67
CA PHE A 82 -20.62 -2.69 -5.17
C PHE A 82 -21.99 -2.25 -4.66
N LEU A 83 -23.06 -2.50 -5.43
CA LEU A 83 -24.42 -2.09 -5.05
C LEU A 83 -24.92 -2.86 -3.82
N VAL A 84 -24.66 -4.17 -3.76
CA VAL A 84 -24.99 -5.01 -2.60
C VAL A 84 -24.26 -4.49 -1.37
N GLN A 85 -22.95 -4.30 -1.45
CA GLN A 85 -22.18 -3.80 -0.31
C GLN A 85 -22.63 -2.40 0.12
N LEU A 86 -22.93 -1.50 -0.83
CA LEU A 86 -23.43 -0.18 -0.49
C LEU A 86 -24.75 -0.25 0.28
N ASP A 87 -25.64 -1.16 -0.10
CA ASP A 87 -26.91 -1.37 0.60
C ASP A 87 -26.70 -2.02 1.99
N GLU A 88 -25.84 -3.04 2.11
CA GLU A 88 -25.43 -3.63 3.39
C GLU A 88 -24.87 -2.58 4.35
N LEU A 89 -23.96 -1.72 3.86
CA LEU A 89 -23.39 -0.62 4.62
C LEU A 89 -24.43 0.42 4.98
N GLN A 90 -25.42 0.67 4.11
CA GLN A 90 -26.47 1.64 4.40
C GLN A 90 -27.35 1.13 5.53
N GLN A 91 -27.80 -0.12 5.45
CA GLN A 91 -28.59 -0.76 6.50
C GLN A 91 -27.81 -0.84 7.82
N LYS A 92 -26.55 -1.28 7.79
CA LYS A 92 -25.73 -1.35 9.02
C LYS A 92 -25.37 0.03 9.55
N GLY A 93 -25.10 0.99 8.67
CA GLY A 93 -24.85 2.38 9.01
C GLY A 93 -25.98 2.97 9.83
N GLN A 94 -27.23 2.74 9.43
CA GLN A 94 -28.41 3.17 10.19
C GLN A 94 -28.41 2.62 11.63
N THR A 95 -28.06 1.33 11.82
CA THR A 95 -27.95 0.72 13.17
C THR A 95 -26.85 1.35 14.04
N LEU A 96 -25.83 1.97 13.43
CA LEU A 96 -24.76 2.70 14.11
C LEU A 96 -25.09 4.20 14.31
N GLY A 97 -26.29 4.62 13.89
CA GLY A 97 -26.70 6.02 13.86
C GLY A 97 -25.92 6.85 12.82
N VAL A 98 -25.54 6.23 11.70
CA VAL A 98 -24.95 6.87 10.53
C VAL A 98 -26.02 6.98 9.45
N ASN A 99 -26.64 8.17 9.36
CA ASN A 99 -27.68 8.47 8.38
C ASN A 99 -27.17 9.54 7.41
N VAL A 100 -26.91 9.16 6.16
CA VAL A 100 -26.48 10.09 5.11
C VAL A 100 -27.70 10.72 4.45
N THR A 101 -27.85 12.03 4.61
CA THR A 101 -28.98 12.79 4.06
C THR A 101 -28.65 13.39 2.70
N ASP A 102 -29.68 13.64 1.90
CA ASP A 102 -29.51 14.30 0.59
C ASP A 102 -28.90 15.69 0.74
N ALA A 103 -29.26 16.42 1.80
CA ALA A 103 -28.66 17.72 2.12
C ALA A 103 -27.14 17.63 2.33
N GLN A 104 -26.64 16.58 2.99
CA GLN A 104 -25.19 16.37 3.15
C GLN A 104 -24.51 16.09 1.81
N ILE A 105 -25.13 15.29 0.94
CA ILE A 105 -24.63 15.02 -0.40
C ILE A 105 -24.59 16.31 -1.23
N GLN A 106 -25.69 17.06 -1.26
CA GLN A 106 -25.75 18.34 -1.97
C GLN A 106 -24.72 19.35 -1.45
N ALA A 107 -24.47 19.38 -0.14
CA ALA A 107 -23.43 20.22 0.43
C ALA A 107 -22.02 19.87 -0.08
N GLN A 108 -21.70 18.58 -0.27
CA GLN A 108 -20.43 18.17 -0.85
C GLN A 108 -20.34 18.52 -2.35
N ILE A 109 -21.41 18.27 -3.10
CA ILE A 109 -21.48 18.63 -4.53
C ILE A 109 -21.34 20.14 -4.70
N ALA A 110 -22.00 20.95 -3.86
CA ALA A 110 -21.89 22.41 -3.88
C ALA A 110 -20.46 22.89 -3.61
N LYS A 111 -19.74 22.26 -2.67
CA LYS A 111 -18.31 22.56 -2.42
C LYS A 111 -17.46 22.28 -3.66
N VAL A 112 -17.65 21.12 -4.30
CA VAL A 112 -16.93 20.78 -5.54
C VAL A 112 -17.26 21.77 -6.66
N LYS A 113 -18.55 22.08 -6.86
CA LYS A 113 -18.99 23.07 -7.85
C LYS A 113 -18.33 24.43 -7.61
N LYS A 114 -18.31 24.93 -6.37
CA LYS A 114 -17.66 26.19 -6.02
C LYS A 114 -16.15 26.15 -6.29
N GLN A 115 -15.48 25.08 -5.86
CA GLN A 115 -14.03 24.97 -5.93
C GLN A 115 -13.48 24.80 -7.35
N TYR A 116 -14.17 24.03 -8.20
CA TYR A 116 -13.64 23.63 -9.51
C TYR A 116 -14.40 24.22 -10.69
N PHE A 117 -15.62 24.69 -10.48
CA PHE A 117 -16.50 25.18 -11.55
C PHE A 117 -17.02 26.60 -11.30
N ALA A 118 -16.48 27.29 -10.29
CA ALA A 118 -16.92 28.63 -9.87
C ALA A 118 -18.44 28.70 -9.58
N GLY A 119 -19.02 27.59 -9.12
CA GLY A 119 -20.46 27.47 -8.84
C GLY A 119 -21.35 27.32 -10.07
N ASN A 120 -20.79 27.18 -11.28
CA ASN A 120 -21.57 27.09 -12.51
C ASN A 120 -22.08 25.65 -12.77
N GLU A 121 -23.41 25.47 -12.74
CA GLU A 121 -24.06 24.16 -12.91
C GLU A 121 -23.77 23.53 -14.27
N ALA A 122 -23.98 24.29 -15.36
CA ALA A 122 -23.82 23.77 -16.72
C ALA A 122 -22.38 23.32 -17.01
N LYS A 123 -21.37 24.04 -16.48
CA LYS A 123 -19.96 23.62 -16.58
C LYS A 123 -19.69 22.35 -15.77
N PHE A 124 -20.30 22.23 -14.60
CA PHE A 124 -20.17 21.05 -13.76
C PHE A 124 -20.80 19.81 -14.42
N GLU A 125 -22.04 19.91 -14.90
CA GLU A 125 -22.74 18.82 -15.59
C GLU A 125 -22.01 18.42 -16.89
N LYS A 126 -21.53 19.40 -17.66
CA LYS A 126 -20.69 19.14 -18.84
C LYS A 126 -19.39 18.43 -18.45
N GLY A 127 -18.81 18.77 -17.30
CA GLY A 127 -17.61 18.13 -16.76
C GLY A 127 -17.84 16.68 -16.33
N LEU A 128 -19.01 16.36 -15.77
CA LEU A 128 -19.44 14.99 -15.48
C LEU A 128 -19.65 14.20 -16.77
N ALA A 129 -20.40 14.76 -17.72
CA ALA A 129 -20.70 14.11 -18.99
C ALA A 129 -19.42 13.82 -19.81
N ALA A 130 -18.43 14.72 -19.77
CA ALA A 130 -17.12 14.50 -20.41
C ALA A 130 -16.34 13.31 -19.82
N GLN A 131 -16.68 12.88 -18.59
CA GLN A 131 -16.12 11.72 -17.91
C GLN A 131 -17.06 10.52 -17.95
N GLY A 132 -18.18 10.62 -18.67
CA GLY A 132 -19.16 9.54 -18.76
C GLY A 132 -20.07 9.38 -17.54
N LEU A 133 -20.11 10.38 -16.67
CA LEU A 133 -20.85 10.35 -15.41
C LEU A 133 -22.14 11.17 -15.52
N THR A 134 -23.16 10.73 -14.78
CA THR A 134 -24.40 11.48 -14.54
C THR A 134 -24.38 12.09 -13.14
N LEU A 135 -25.24 13.08 -12.89
CA LEU A 135 -25.43 13.63 -11.54
C LEU A 135 -25.86 12.54 -10.54
N SER A 136 -26.69 11.58 -10.96
CA SER A 136 -27.15 10.48 -10.10
C SER A 136 -26.01 9.54 -9.67
N ILE A 137 -25.09 9.19 -10.58
CA ILE A 137 -23.90 8.40 -10.23
C ILE A 137 -22.99 9.20 -9.30
N TYR A 138 -22.83 10.49 -9.56
CA TYR A 138 -22.01 11.34 -8.69
C TYR A 138 -22.60 11.50 -7.27
N GLN A 139 -23.93 11.59 -7.14
CA GLN A 139 -24.61 11.56 -5.86
C GLN A 139 -24.43 10.21 -5.14
N LEU A 140 -24.44 9.10 -5.89
CA LEU A 140 -24.22 7.77 -5.35
C LEU A 140 -22.81 7.59 -4.79
N GLU A 141 -21.80 8.11 -5.49
CA GLU A 141 -20.41 8.12 -5.02
C GLU A 141 -20.27 8.90 -3.70
N TRP A 142 -20.84 10.10 -3.64
CA TRP A 142 -20.84 10.90 -2.41
C TRP A 142 -21.58 10.20 -1.27
N ARG A 143 -22.70 9.52 -1.55
CA ARG A 143 -23.41 8.71 -0.55
C ARG A 143 -22.49 7.62 0.00
N SER A 144 -21.85 6.85 -0.88
CA SER A 144 -20.90 5.79 -0.50
C SER A 144 -19.74 6.32 0.33
N GLN A 145 -19.16 7.46 -0.06
CA GLN A 145 -18.05 8.09 0.65
C GLN A 145 -18.45 8.59 2.05
N LEU A 146 -19.55 9.33 2.16
CA LEU A 146 -20.03 9.86 3.44
C LEU A 146 -20.45 8.74 4.39
N LEU A 147 -21.08 7.70 3.86
CA LEU A 147 -21.46 6.52 4.62
C LEU A 147 -20.23 5.79 5.15
N SER A 148 -19.25 5.51 4.28
CA SER A 148 -17.98 4.87 4.65
C SER A 148 -17.24 5.68 5.72
N GLN A 149 -17.18 7.00 5.57
CA GLN A 149 -16.55 7.90 6.55
C GLN A 149 -17.30 7.87 7.90
N GLY A 150 -18.63 7.97 7.88
CA GLY A 150 -19.44 7.94 9.09
C GLY A 150 -19.31 6.63 9.85
N ILE A 151 -19.35 5.50 9.13
CA ILE A 151 -19.15 4.16 9.69
C ILE A 151 -17.74 4.03 10.26
N TYR A 152 -16.71 4.39 9.50
CA TYR A 152 -15.32 4.34 9.98
C TYR A 152 -15.16 5.13 11.28
N ASN A 153 -15.73 6.33 11.36
CA ASN A 153 -15.71 7.14 12.57
C ASN A 153 -16.39 6.46 13.76
N LYS A 154 -17.54 5.79 13.55
CA LYS A 154 -18.25 5.06 14.61
C LYS A 154 -17.49 3.82 15.07
N VAL A 155 -17.06 2.98 14.13
CA VAL A 155 -16.35 1.73 14.39
C VAL A 155 -15.01 1.99 15.08
N THR A 156 -14.30 3.05 14.69
CA THR A 156 -12.95 3.33 15.18
C THR A 156 -12.90 4.31 16.35
N LYS A 157 -14.03 4.87 16.79
CA LYS A 157 -14.12 5.92 17.83
C LYS A 157 -13.35 5.57 19.10
N ASN A 158 -13.45 4.31 19.53
CA ASN A 158 -12.90 3.85 20.81
C ASN A 158 -11.55 3.12 20.65
N VAL A 159 -10.99 3.06 19.45
CA VAL A 159 -9.69 2.43 19.20
C VAL A 159 -8.60 3.30 19.80
N LYS A 160 -7.81 2.72 20.71
CA LYS A 160 -6.71 3.39 21.41
C LYS A 160 -5.43 2.56 21.35
N VAL A 161 -4.30 3.26 21.45
CA VAL A 161 -2.98 2.67 21.65
C VAL A 161 -2.52 3.03 23.05
N THR A 162 -2.07 2.02 23.80
CA THR A 162 -1.56 2.22 25.16
C THR A 162 -0.04 2.44 25.13
N PRO A 163 0.54 3.13 26.12
CA PRO A 163 2.00 3.29 26.23
C PRO A 163 2.73 1.94 26.23
N ALA A 164 2.17 0.91 26.86
CA ALA A 164 2.72 -0.44 26.87
C ALA A 164 2.85 -1.03 25.45
N GLN A 165 1.89 -0.77 24.56
CA GLN A 165 1.94 -1.23 23.18
C GLN A 165 2.99 -0.47 22.35
N VAL A 166 3.18 0.82 22.61
CA VAL A 166 4.26 1.60 21.98
C VAL A 166 5.62 1.04 22.42
N SER A 167 5.80 0.82 23.72
CA SER A 167 7.04 0.26 24.28
C SER A 167 7.34 -1.14 23.71
N ALA A 168 6.34 -2.02 23.67
CA ALA A 168 6.48 -3.36 23.10
C ALA A 168 6.84 -3.31 21.60
N TYR A 169 6.18 -2.44 20.82
CA TYR A 169 6.51 -2.26 19.42
C TYR A 169 7.95 -1.76 19.23
N TYR A 170 8.37 -0.75 19.99
CA TYR A 170 9.73 -0.22 19.93
C TYR A 170 10.77 -1.29 20.29
N ALA A 171 10.50 -2.10 21.32
CA ALA A 171 11.38 -3.19 21.72
C ALA A 171 11.51 -4.26 20.61
N ALA A 172 10.38 -4.65 20.01
CA ALA A 172 10.35 -5.62 18.92
C ALA A 172 11.01 -5.11 17.62
N HIS A 173 11.03 -3.78 17.40
CA HIS A 173 11.58 -3.14 16.20
C HIS A 173 12.82 -2.30 16.49
N LYS A 174 13.58 -2.64 17.54
CA LYS A 174 14.72 -1.83 18.02
C LYS A 174 15.79 -1.62 16.95
N THR A 175 15.96 -2.57 16.04
CA THR A 175 16.89 -2.47 14.90
C THR A 175 16.50 -1.34 13.94
N THR A 176 15.20 -1.13 13.70
CA THR A 176 14.68 0.00 12.90
C THR A 176 15.02 1.36 13.53
N TYR A 177 15.16 1.40 14.85
CA TYR A 177 15.50 2.61 15.62
C TYR A 177 16.97 2.68 16.02
N THR A 178 17.83 1.85 15.43
CA THR A 178 19.26 1.84 15.71
C THR A 178 20.05 2.18 14.45
N THR A 179 20.81 3.26 14.50
CA THR A 179 21.87 3.48 13.51
C THR A 179 23.02 2.55 13.86
N ALA A 180 23.40 1.67 12.93
CA ALA A 180 24.52 0.74 13.12
C ALA A 180 25.86 1.46 13.32
N GLU A 181 26.85 0.74 13.85
CA GLU A 181 28.22 1.24 13.92
C GLU A 181 28.71 1.62 12.52
N ARG A 182 29.48 2.71 12.42
CA ARG A 182 30.01 3.20 11.14
C ARG A 182 31.50 3.49 11.25
N ARG A 183 32.24 3.26 10.17
CA ARG A 183 33.61 3.74 10.06
C ARG A 183 33.98 3.96 8.61
N THR A 184 34.97 4.81 8.38
CA THR A 184 35.63 4.90 7.09
C THR A 184 36.80 3.92 7.06
N VAL A 185 36.87 3.12 6.01
CA VAL A 185 38.00 2.26 5.68
C VAL A 185 38.53 2.64 4.30
N ARG A 186 39.71 2.12 3.95
CA ARG A 186 40.07 1.92 2.55
C ARG A 186 40.45 0.47 2.33
N HIS A 187 40.18 -0.06 1.15
CA HIS A 187 40.51 -1.45 0.83
C HIS A 187 41.04 -1.65 -0.59
N ILE A 188 41.72 -2.78 -0.78
CA ILE A 188 42.14 -3.29 -2.08
C ILE A 188 41.54 -4.66 -2.27
N LEU A 189 40.73 -4.84 -3.33
CA LEU A 189 40.17 -6.13 -3.73
C LEU A 189 40.95 -6.73 -4.90
N VAL A 190 41.41 -7.97 -4.78
CA VAL A 190 42.09 -8.71 -5.86
C VAL A 190 41.63 -10.16 -5.92
N ASN A 191 41.77 -10.79 -7.10
CA ASN A 191 41.30 -12.16 -7.31
C ASN A 191 42.26 -13.24 -6.78
N SER A 192 43.51 -12.89 -6.47
CA SER A 192 44.56 -13.85 -6.10
C SER A 192 45.15 -13.53 -4.73
N LYS A 193 45.30 -14.57 -3.90
CA LYS A 193 45.98 -14.47 -2.59
C LYS A 193 47.42 -14.00 -2.75
N THR A 194 48.14 -14.53 -3.73
CA THR A 194 49.55 -14.17 -3.99
C THR A 194 49.70 -12.67 -4.23
N LEU A 195 48.80 -12.08 -5.03
CA LEU A 195 48.83 -10.64 -5.26
C LEU A 195 48.45 -9.86 -3.99
N ALA A 196 47.49 -10.33 -3.22
CA ALA A 196 47.14 -9.69 -1.94
C ALA A 196 48.32 -9.73 -0.95
N ASP A 197 49.03 -10.86 -0.83
CA ASP A 197 50.21 -10.99 0.02
C ASP A 197 51.34 -10.04 -0.42
N GLN A 198 51.57 -9.90 -1.74
CA GLN A 198 52.56 -8.96 -2.29
C GLN A 198 52.21 -7.50 -1.98
N LEU A 199 50.95 -7.12 -2.16
CA LEU A 199 50.49 -5.76 -1.88
C LEU A 199 50.52 -5.45 -0.38
N GLU A 200 50.20 -6.42 0.48
CA GLU A 200 50.33 -6.30 1.93
C GLU A 200 51.79 -6.07 2.35
N ALA A 201 52.75 -6.80 1.76
CA ALA A 201 54.18 -6.59 2.01
C ALA A 201 54.65 -5.19 1.56
N GLN A 202 54.19 -4.70 0.39
CA GLN A 202 54.49 -3.34 -0.06
C GLN A 202 53.94 -2.28 0.89
N LEU A 203 52.71 -2.47 1.39
CA LEU A 203 52.09 -1.58 2.37
C LEU A 203 52.86 -1.57 3.70
N LYS A 204 53.35 -2.72 4.18
CA LYS A 204 54.23 -2.82 5.35
C LYS A 204 55.56 -2.09 5.15
N ASN A 205 56.06 -2.04 3.92
CA ASN A 205 57.28 -1.33 3.53
C ASN A 205 57.05 0.16 3.18
N GLY A 206 55.87 0.72 3.47
CA GLY A 206 55.59 2.15 3.33
C GLY A 206 55.05 2.60 1.98
N ALA A 207 54.63 1.68 1.09
CA ALA A 207 53.95 2.06 -0.14
C ALA A 207 52.62 2.79 0.13
N ASP A 208 52.28 3.77 -0.73
CA ASP A 208 51.01 4.48 -0.59
C ASP A 208 49.81 3.59 -0.95
N PHE A 209 48.93 3.38 0.02
CA PHE A 209 47.75 2.52 -0.13
C PHE A 209 46.81 3.02 -1.23
N ALA A 210 46.58 4.33 -1.32
CA ALA A 210 45.63 4.87 -2.30
C ALA A 210 46.11 4.64 -3.74
N THR A 211 47.42 4.73 -3.97
CA THR A 211 48.07 4.43 -5.25
C THR A 211 47.95 2.95 -5.60
N LEU A 212 48.22 2.05 -4.65
CA LEU A 212 48.03 0.61 -4.87
C LEU A 212 46.56 0.25 -5.11
N ALA A 213 45.63 0.86 -4.37
CA ALA A 213 44.20 0.66 -4.57
C ALA A 213 43.74 1.11 -5.95
N LYS A 214 44.14 2.31 -6.41
CA LYS A 214 43.81 2.81 -7.76
C LYS A 214 44.37 1.91 -8.87
N LYS A 215 45.55 1.32 -8.66
CA LYS A 215 46.24 0.50 -9.65
C LYS A 215 45.73 -0.95 -9.71
N TYR A 216 45.48 -1.55 -8.54
CA TYR A 216 45.25 -3.00 -8.44
C TYR A 216 43.85 -3.40 -8.01
N SER A 217 43.12 -2.54 -7.28
CA SER A 217 41.82 -2.91 -6.73
C SER A 217 40.79 -3.14 -7.84
N LYS A 218 40.06 -4.25 -7.72
CA LYS A 218 38.97 -4.66 -8.59
C LYS A 218 37.61 -4.16 -8.11
N ASP A 219 37.54 -3.46 -6.98
CA ASP A 219 36.29 -2.85 -6.53
C ASP A 219 35.99 -1.56 -7.31
N PRO A 220 34.99 -1.56 -8.22
CA PRO A 220 34.67 -0.38 -9.01
C PRO A 220 34.15 0.78 -8.18
N GLY A 221 33.57 0.51 -6.99
CA GLY A 221 32.96 1.52 -6.13
C GLY A 221 33.98 2.39 -5.39
N SER A 222 35.20 1.87 -5.14
CA SER A 222 36.19 2.55 -4.31
C SER A 222 37.58 2.68 -4.93
N ALA A 223 37.97 1.84 -5.88
CA ALA A 223 39.33 1.80 -6.43
C ALA A 223 39.81 3.19 -6.90
N LYS A 224 38.99 3.90 -7.69
CA LYS A 224 39.30 5.25 -8.19
C LYS A 224 39.50 6.29 -7.08
N GLN A 225 38.88 6.08 -5.92
CA GLN A 225 39.00 6.93 -4.73
C GLN A 225 40.08 6.41 -3.76
N GLY A 226 41.03 5.59 -4.22
CA GLY A 226 42.08 5.04 -3.38
C GLY A 226 41.57 3.97 -2.41
N GLY A 227 40.49 3.27 -2.76
CA GLY A 227 39.88 2.20 -1.97
C GLY A 227 38.95 2.70 -0.87
N LYS A 228 38.75 4.02 -0.72
CA LYS A 228 38.03 4.63 0.40
C LYS A 228 36.52 4.36 0.35
N LEU A 229 35.96 3.89 1.46
CA LEU A 229 34.51 3.65 1.67
C LEU A 229 34.13 3.96 3.11
N THR A 230 32.93 4.52 3.32
CA THR A 230 32.27 4.54 4.63
C THR A 230 31.31 3.38 4.70
N VAL A 231 31.50 2.49 5.67
CA VAL A 231 30.70 1.27 5.83
C VAL A 231 29.94 1.32 7.15
N SER A 232 28.68 0.88 7.14
CA SER A 232 27.96 0.53 8.37
C SER A 232 28.06 -0.96 8.62
N LYS A 233 28.10 -1.35 9.90
CA LYS A 233 28.21 -2.74 10.31
C LYS A 233 27.02 -3.55 9.80
N GLY A 234 27.32 -4.67 9.15
CA GLY A 234 26.34 -5.55 8.51
C GLY A 234 25.99 -5.18 7.06
N GLU A 235 26.49 -4.06 6.51
CA GLU A 235 26.27 -3.70 5.10
C GLU A 235 27.27 -4.36 4.14
N THR A 236 28.33 -4.98 4.68
CA THR A 236 29.36 -5.67 3.90
C THR A 236 29.38 -7.17 4.19
N VAL A 237 30.07 -7.95 3.35
CA VAL A 237 30.19 -9.40 3.54
C VAL A 237 30.87 -9.73 4.87
N ALA A 238 30.39 -10.78 5.54
CA ALA A 238 30.69 -11.06 6.96
C ALA A 238 32.18 -10.99 7.35
N ASN A 239 33.08 -11.57 6.54
CA ASN A 239 34.52 -11.54 6.83
C ASN A 239 35.12 -10.14 6.67
N PHE A 240 34.70 -9.37 5.67
CA PHE A 240 35.11 -7.98 5.51
C PHE A 240 34.62 -7.16 6.70
N ASP A 241 33.34 -7.28 7.05
CA ASP A 241 32.71 -6.56 8.15
C ASP A 241 33.42 -6.81 9.47
N LYS A 242 33.63 -8.10 9.80
CA LYS A 242 34.31 -8.53 11.02
C LYS A 242 35.70 -7.90 11.15
N VAL A 243 36.51 -7.93 10.08
CA VAL A 243 37.87 -7.37 10.11
C VAL A 243 37.83 -5.85 10.10
N ALA A 244 36.99 -5.25 9.25
CA ALA A 244 36.83 -3.80 9.18
C ALA A 244 36.50 -3.22 10.55
N PHE A 245 35.61 -3.83 11.33
CA PHE A 245 35.24 -3.35 12.67
C PHE A 245 36.12 -3.88 13.83
N SER A 246 37.10 -4.75 13.59
CA SER A 246 38.07 -5.17 14.62
C SER A 246 39.40 -4.39 14.59
N LEU A 247 39.71 -3.71 13.48
CA LEU A 247 40.96 -2.97 13.32
C LEU A 247 41.04 -1.71 14.19
N LYS A 248 42.19 -1.50 14.83
CA LYS A 248 42.57 -0.21 15.41
C LYS A 248 42.67 0.85 14.31
N THR A 249 42.33 2.10 14.60
CA THR A 249 42.48 3.21 13.64
C THR A 249 43.93 3.29 13.14
N GLY A 250 44.11 3.41 11.82
CA GLY A 250 45.40 3.41 11.15
C GLY A 250 45.93 2.01 10.79
N ALA A 251 45.45 0.95 11.43
CA ALA A 251 45.94 -0.41 11.19
C ALA A 251 45.45 -0.98 9.85
N THR A 252 46.35 -1.73 9.20
CA THR A 252 46.08 -2.51 7.99
C THR A 252 45.96 -3.99 8.36
N SER A 253 44.96 -4.67 7.81
CA SER A 253 44.73 -6.10 8.00
C SER A 253 45.64 -6.95 7.10
N PRO A 254 45.89 -8.22 7.48
CA PRO A 254 46.35 -9.23 6.52
C PRO A 254 45.25 -9.50 5.47
N PRO A 255 45.58 -10.16 4.33
CA PRO A 255 44.59 -10.50 3.31
C PRO A 255 43.38 -11.29 3.86
N VAL A 256 42.19 -10.76 3.60
CA VAL A 256 40.89 -11.28 4.06
C VAL A 256 40.16 -11.89 2.89
N HIS A 257 39.84 -13.18 2.97
CA HIS A 257 39.08 -13.87 1.92
C HIS A 257 37.56 -13.66 2.07
N THR A 258 36.89 -13.39 0.95
CA THR A 258 35.44 -13.27 0.83
C THR A 258 34.97 -13.89 -0.49
N GLN A 259 33.67 -13.96 -0.71
CA GLN A 259 33.10 -14.38 -2.00
C GLN A 259 33.52 -13.50 -3.21
N TYR A 260 34.05 -12.29 -2.99
CA TYR A 260 34.50 -11.40 -4.06
C TYR A 260 36.01 -11.49 -4.35
N GLY A 261 36.74 -12.32 -3.59
CA GLY A 261 38.19 -12.43 -3.64
C GLY A 261 38.86 -12.00 -2.34
N TRP A 262 40.10 -11.52 -2.45
CA TRP A 262 40.99 -11.18 -1.35
C TRP A 262 41.02 -9.67 -1.14
N HIS A 263 40.79 -9.26 0.11
CA HIS A 263 40.75 -7.86 0.53
C HIS A 263 41.93 -7.53 1.44
N ILE A 264 42.57 -6.40 1.24
CA ILE A 264 43.42 -5.77 2.25
C ILE A 264 42.66 -4.54 2.74
N ILE A 265 42.40 -4.46 4.04
CA ILE A 265 41.54 -3.42 4.63
C ILE A 265 42.38 -2.57 5.59
N GLN A 266 42.30 -1.25 5.46
CA GLN A 266 42.86 -0.30 6.42
C GLN A 266 41.76 0.55 7.05
N ALA A 267 41.82 0.65 8.37
CA ALA A 267 40.97 1.52 9.17
C ALA A 267 41.40 2.99 9.08
N LEU A 268 40.57 3.87 8.51
CA LEU A 268 40.89 5.30 8.38
C LEU A 268 40.38 6.13 9.55
N THR A 269 39.19 5.82 10.05
CA THR A 269 38.58 6.53 11.19
C THR A 269 38.35 5.58 12.37
N PRO A 270 38.20 6.11 13.59
CA PRO A 270 37.57 5.38 14.68
C PRO A 270 36.18 4.87 14.32
N ILE A 271 35.70 3.88 15.06
CA ILE A 271 34.33 3.41 14.97
C ILE A 271 33.42 4.47 15.59
N THR A 272 32.47 4.96 14.78
CA THR A 272 31.31 5.68 15.28
C THR A 272 30.36 4.64 15.90
N PRO A 273 30.09 4.70 17.20
CA PRO A 273 29.29 3.68 17.88
C PRO A 273 27.86 3.67 17.33
N ALA A 274 27.20 2.51 17.47
CA ALA A 274 25.78 2.42 17.18
C ALA A 274 25.01 3.42 18.06
N LYS A 275 24.03 4.09 17.45
CA LYS A 275 23.18 5.06 18.14
C LYS A 275 21.74 4.58 18.10
N VAL A 276 21.20 4.28 19.27
CA VAL A 276 19.78 3.97 19.43
C VAL A 276 19.03 5.29 19.55
N THR A 277 18.04 5.50 18.68
CA THR A 277 17.09 6.62 18.78
C THR A 277 16.18 6.36 19.96
N PRO A 278 16.18 7.18 21.03
CA PRO A 278 15.38 6.92 22.22
C PRO A 278 13.89 6.80 21.91
N LEU A 279 13.17 5.94 22.64
CA LEU A 279 11.72 5.77 22.49
C LEU A 279 10.99 7.11 22.52
N ALA A 280 11.33 8.00 23.46
CA ALA A 280 10.72 9.33 23.58
C ALA A 280 10.79 10.16 22.28
N SER A 281 11.81 9.96 21.44
CA SER A 281 11.97 10.67 20.16
C SER A 281 11.09 10.11 19.04
N VAL A 282 10.59 8.87 19.18
CA VAL A 282 9.80 8.18 18.14
C VAL A 282 8.42 7.72 18.63
N GLU A 283 8.11 7.94 19.90
CA GLU A 283 6.88 7.49 20.57
C GLU A 283 5.61 7.94 19.82
N GLN A 284 5.52 9.23 19.46
CA GLN A 284 4.36 9.75 18.74
C GLN A 284 4.19 9.12 17.35
N SER A 285 5.31 8.88 16.64
CA SER A 285 5.28 8.22 15.34
C SER A 285 4.81 6.78 15.48
N ILE A 286 5.34 6.03 16.44
CA ILE A 286 4.93 4.65 16.74
C ILE A 286 3.45 4.61 17.12
N GLN A 287 3.01 5.52 18.00
CA GLN A 287 1.61 5.59 18.43
C GLN A 287 0.67 5.85 17.25
N SER A 288 1.03 6.76 16.34
CA SER A 288 0.25 7.06 15.13
C SER A 288 0.17 5.85 14.18
N THR A 289 1.29 5.16 13.97
CA THR A 289 1.38 3.94 13.16
C THR A 289 0.48 2.85 13.75
N LEU A 290 0.63 2.55 15.05
CA LEU A 290 -0.18 1.56 15.74
C LEU A 290 -1.66 1.93 15.76
N LEU A 291 -2.00 3.21 15.89
CA LEU A 291 -3.39 3.66 15.89
C LEU A 291 -4.01 3.43 14.51
N THR A 292 -3.30 3.78 13.45
CA THR A 292 -3.74 3.56 12.07
C THR A 292 -3.94 2.07 11.78
N GLN A 293 -2.95 1.24 12.15
CA GLN A 293 -3.02 -0.22 12.01
C GLN A 293 -4.26 -0.77 12.72
N LYS A 294 -4.43 -0.49 14.01
CA LYS A 294 -5.56 -0.98 14.78
C LYS A 294 -6.91 -0.51 14.26
N LYS A 295 -7.00 0.74 13.78
CA LYS A 295 -8.24 1.25 13.19
C LYS A 295 -8.57 0.52 11.88
N SER A 296 -7.55 0.23 11.06
CA SER A 296 -7.71 -0.59 9.87
C SER A 296 -8.17 -2.01 10.23
N ASP A 297 -7.54 -2.66 11.21
CA ASP A 297 -7.90 -4.00 11.67
C ASP A 297 -9.33 -4.06 12.22
N ALA A 298 -9.72 -3.06 13.02
CA ALA A 298 -11.08 -2.94 13.55
C ALA A 298 -12.10 -2.77 12.42
N MET A 299 -11.81 -1.93 11.43
CA MET A 299 -12.70 -1.72 10.28
C MET A 299 -12.81 -2.98 9.41
N ASN A 300 -11.69 -3.67 9.14
CA ASN A 300 -11.68 -4.93 8.38
C ASN A 300 -12.48 -6.02 9.10
N THR A 301 -12.28 -6.16 10.41
CA THR A 301 -13.04 -7.11 11.24
C THR A 301 -14.53 -6.81 11.19
N TRP A 302 -14.91 -5.54 11.36
CA TRP A 302 -16.30 -5.12 11.29
C TRP A 302 -16.91 -5.39 9.91
N LEU A 303 -16.22 -5.04 8.81
CA LEU A 303 -16.69 -5.30 7.45
C LEU A 303 -16.89 -6.79 7.17
N ASN A 304 -15.96 -7.64 7.61
CA ASN A 304 -16.09 -9.10 7.46
C ASN A 304 -17.29 -9.64 8.24
N GLY A 305 -17.53 -9.10 9.44
CA GLY A 305 -18.73 -9.41 10.23
C GLY A 305 -20.03 -9.03 9.50
N VAL A 306 -20.09 -7.84 8.91
CA VAL A 306 -21.25 -7.39 8.10
C VAL A 306 -21.47 -8.34 6.92
N LYS A 307 -20.43 -8.62 6.13
CA LYS A 307 -20.56 -9.54 4.99
C LYS A 307 -21.08 -10.91 5.41
N ALA A 308 -20.56 -11.47 6.51
CA ALA A 308 -21.02 -12.76 7.03
C ALA A 308 -22.49 -12.71 7.49
N GLU A 309 -22.92 -11.62 8.09
CA GLU A 309 -24.32 -11.42 8.52
C GLU A 309 -25.29 -11.35 7.34
N TYR A 310 -24.89 -10.69 6.25
CA TYR A 310 -25.74 -10.48 5.06
C TYR A 310 -25.65 -11.60 4.03
N ALA A 311 -24.64 -12.48 4.09
CA ALA A 311 -24.41 -13.57 3.15
C ALA A 311 -25.67 -14.42 2.83
N LYS A 312 -26.54 -14.66 3.82
CA LYS A 312 -27.78 -15.45 3.67
C LYS A 312 -29.04 -14.60 3.47
N LYS A 313 -28.89 -13.28 3.38
CA LYS A 313 -29.98 -12.30 3.24
C LYS A 313 -30.02 -11.69 1.84
N ILE A 314 -29.17 -12.15 0.92
CA ILE A 314 -29.08 -11.61 -0.44
C ILE A 314 -29.75 -12.57 -1.41
N VAL A 315 -30.63 -12.02 -2.25
CA VAL A 315 -31.34 -12.75 -3.30
C VAL A 315 -31.08 -12.08 -4.62
N TYR A 316 -30.47 -12.77 -5.58
CA TYR A 316 -30.19 -12.20 -6.91
C TYR A 316 -31.32 -12.50 -7.89
N ALA A 317 -31.63 -11.53 -8.75
CA ALA A 317 -32.47 -11.80 -9.92
C ALA A 317 -31.75 -12.76 -10.88
N ALA A 318 -32.52 -13.47 -11.71
CA ALA A 318 -31.97 -14.36 -12.74
C ALA A 318 -30.98 -13.61 -13.65
N GLY A 319 -29.79 -14.16 -13.85
CA GLY A 319 -28.71 -13.56 -14.63
C GLY A 319 -27.85 -12.53 -13.89
N TYR A 320 -28.19 -12.18 -12.64
CA TYR A 320 -27.45 -11.22 -11.79
C TYR A 320 -26.68 -11.88 -10.64
N THR A 321 -26.68 -13.21 -10.56
CA THR A 321 -25.87 -13.91 -9.55
C THR A 321 -24.37 -13.72 -9.86
N PRO A 322 -23.55 -13.21 -8.93
CA PRO A 322 -22.12 -13.07 -9.14
C PRO A 322 -21.45 -14.43 -9.40
N SER A 323 -20.45 -14.45 -10.28
CA SER A 323 -19.73 -15.69 -10.59
C SER A 323 -18.86 -16.07 -9.40
N SER A 324 -19.00 -17.28 -8.84
CA SER A 324 -18.18 -17.75 -7.72
C SER A 324 -16.69 -17.59 -8.05
N THR A 325 -15.99 -16.73 -7.32
CA THR A 325 -14.54 -16.56 -7.43
C THR A 325 -13.92 -17.80 -6.82
N THR A 326 -13.51 -18.75 -7.67
CA THR A 326 -12.54 -19.76 -7.27
C THR A 326 -11.32 -19.00 -6.76
N THR A 327 -11.06 -19.11 -5.46
CA THR A 327 -9.83 -18.59 -4.86
C THR A 327 -8.68 -19.30 -5.54
N ALA A 328 -8.04 -18.65 -6.51
CA ALA A 328 -6.76 -19.10 -7.01
C ALA A 328 -5.76 -18.91 -5.87
N THR A 329 -5.49 -19.99 -5.15
CA THR A 329 -4.35 -20.10 -4.25
C THR A 329 -3.11 -19.82 -5.08
N THR A 330 -2.57 -18.61 -4.99
CA THR A 330 -1.22 -18.33 -5.44
C THR A 330 -0.28 -19.07 -4.50
N THR A 331 0.05 -20.30 -4.88
CA THR A 331 1.20 -21.02 -4.36
C THR A 331 2.43 -20.21 -4.78
N THR A 332 2.97 -19.41 -3.87
CA THR A 332 4.34 -18.90 -4.00
C THR A 332 5.28 -20.09 -3.89
N GLY A 333 5.85 -20.48 -5.03
CA GLY A 333 7.13 -21.20 -5.08
C GLY A 333 8.30 -20.24 -4.95
#